data_AF-G0NSY2-F1
#
_entry.id   AF-G0NSY2-F1
#
_cell.length_a   1.000
_cell.length_b   1.000
_cell.length_c   1.000
_cell.angle_alpha   90.00
_cell.angle_beta   90.00
_cell.angle_gamma   90.00
#
_symmetry.space_group_name_H-M   'P 1'
#
loop_
_entity.id
_entity.type
_entity.pdbx_description
1 polymer ?
#
loop_
_entity_poly.entity_id
_entity_poly.type
_entity_poly.pdbx_seq_one_letter_code
_entity_poly.pdbx_strand_id
1 'polypeptide(L)'
;MSGRNSTRNNPTNGTGRSDKWEDALMKFLLDKVSDCTEFRCMTTLCKDFNIEYPQHAAKRSTINSRIRVLLKQIDHKEYDVDTLARLMFCLAQPLIGKNLGKVENRLRKSGNLRLDDKKRIILYRNEEVHFKGVHTGRNQQIRLREERARRESEARMRREEADMEFGSNEEEYDPMEADEDEVEDETLAPPSTGPSTSTRMAPVGQSEHPVVHNQLLEDERQVSLTAPHPFASLVPVPLENQTRTFNYYSLLKNIHNYILVLEDPTFELLRTEIVEELGKPGASDLKITGTQIAETLAYGIRIVVNNAKQNINPSSKPIQLIETLRFWKLLLLNVGFPKDDESVTKITSLISDFSPEMMIPVAKLRFALESIFENVRQ
;
A
#
# COMPACT_ATOMS: atom_id res chain seq x y z
N MET A 1 51.77 29.36 -18.14
CA MET A 1 51.15 29.50 -19.47
C MET A 1 50.97 28.11 -20.07
N SER A 2 49.75 27.78 -20.50
CA SER A 2 49.33 26.69 -21.40
C SER A 2 49.84 25.26 -21.09
N GLY A 3 49.03 24.24 -20.78
CA GLY A 3 47.65 23.98 -21.16
C GLY A 3 47.60 22.79 -22.13
N ARG A 4 46.99 21.67 -21.71
CA ARG A 4 45.90 20.96 -22.42
C ARG A 4 45.65 19.58 -21.81
N ASN A 5 44.47 19.48 -21.19
CA ASN A 5 43.76 18.27 -20.85
C ASN A 5 43.44 17.46 -22.12
N SER A 6 43.59 16.14 -22.05
CA SER A 6 43.00 15.21 -23.00
C SER A 6 42.17 14.19 -22.23
N THR A 7 40.92 14.56 -21.95
CA THR A 7 39.86 13.64 -21.52
C THR A 7 39.29 12.96 -22.77
N ARG A 8 39.63 11.69 -22.95
CA ARG A 8 38.93 10.79 -23.88
C ARG A 8 37.54 10.50 -23.31
N ASN A 9 36.53 11.17 -23.85
CA ASN A 9 35.14 10.77 -23.69
C ASN A 9 34.86 9.59 -24.64
N ASN A 10 34.57 8.43 -24.06
CA ASN A 10 33.91 7.34 -24.80
C ASN A 10 32.41 7.65 -24.83
N PRO A 11 31.77 7.78 -26.01
CA PRO A 11 30.33 7.85 -26.10
C PRO A 11 29.78 6.43 -25.94
N THR A 12 29.17 6.15 -24.79
CA THR A 12 28.31 4.98 -24.63
C THR A 12 27.05 5.19 -25.46
N ASN A 13 26.98 4.55 -26.63
CA ASN A 13 25.74 4.37 -27.36
C ASN A 13 24.80 3.47 -26.53
N GLY A 14 23.88 4.07 -25.78
CA GLY A 14 22.88 3.36 -24.99
C GLY A 14 21.69 4.25 -24.63
N THR A 15 20.50 3.88 -25.12
CA THR A 15 19.19 4.18 -24.48
C THR A 15 18.90 5.63 -24.06
N GLY A 16 18.82 6.59 -24.99
CA GLY A 16 18.39 7.97 -24.70
C GLY A 16 16.97 8.16 -24.10
N ARG A 17 16.23 7.07 -23.86
CA ARG A 17 14.95 7.05 -23.12
C ARG A 17 15.13 6.66 -21.64
N SER A 18 16.21 5.97 -21.27
CA SER A 18 16.49 5.56 -19.89
C SER A 18 17.05 6.72 -19.07
N ASP A 19 18.01 7.45 -19.63
CA ASP A 19 18.70 8.55 -18.95
C ASP A 19 17.72 9.67 -18.57
N LYS A 20 16.79 10.02 -19.46
CA LYS A 20 15.73 11.00 -19.19
C LYS A 20 14.84 10.61 -18.01
N TRP A 21 14.61 9.32 -17.81
CA TRP A 21 13.77 8.83 -16.71
C TRP A 21 14.53 8.90 -15.39
N GLU A 22 15.81 8.55 -15.39
CA GLU A 22 16.67 8.61 -14.19
C GLU A 22 16.92 10.04 -13.74
N ASP A 23 17.12 10.96 -14.68
CA ASP A 23 17.24 12.40 -14.40
C ASP A 23 15.96 12.97 -13.79
N ALA A 24 14.80 12.64 -14.38
CA ALA A 24 13.50 13.06 -13.87
C ALA A 24 13.26 12.51 -12.45
N LEU A 25 13.60 11.25 -12.22
CA LEU A 25 13.48 10.63 -10.90
C LEU A 25 14.41 11.30 -9.90
N MET A 26 15.69 11.52 -10.24
CA MET A 26 16.64 12.14 -9.31
C MET A 26 16.25 13.58 -8.97
N LYS A 27 15.82 14.35 -9.97
CA LYS A 27 15.27 15.70 -9.76
C LYS A 27 14.08 15.69 -8.80
N PHE A 28 13.13 14.78 -9.00
CA PHE A 28 11.99 14.61 -8.10
C PHE A 28 12.43 14.23 -6.68
N LEU A 29 13.39 13.30 -6.54
CA LEU A 29 13.88 12.90 -5.22
C LEU A 29 14.51 14.07 -4.47
N LEU A 30 15.36 14.87 -5.15
CA LEU A 30 15.98 16.06 -4.58
C LEU A 30 14.95 17.08 -4.09
N ASP A 31 13.93 17.35 -4.91
CA ASP A 31 12.80 18.22 -4.56
C ASP A 31 12.05 17.71 -3.33
N LYS A 32 11.73 16.42 -3.26
CA LYS A 32 10.97 15.87 -2.12
C LYS A 32 11.74 15.75 -0.82
N VAL A 33 13.07 15.75 -0.87
CA VAL A 33 13.92 15.63 0.32
C VAL A 33 14.50 16.96 0.80
N SER A 34 14.46 18.04 0.01
CA SER A 34 15.05 19.35 0.35
C SER A 34 14.65 19.83 1.74
N ASP A 35 13.35 19.78 2.05
CA ASP A 35 12.78 20.25 3.32
C ASP A 35 12.41 19.09 4.25
N CYS A 36 12.79 17.87 3.89
CA CYS A 36 12.37 16.69 4.63
C CYS A 36 13.36 16.38 5.75
N THR A 37 12.88 16.44 7.00
CA THR A 37 13.62 16.04 8.22
C THR A 37 13.26 14.63 8.67
N GLU A 38 12.41 13.96 7.89
CA GLU A 38 11.66 12.78 8.27
C GLU A 38 11.73 11.73 7.16
N PHE A 39 11.74 10.45 7.52
CA PHE A 39 11.67 9.42 6.48
C PHE A 39 10.28 9.36 5.83
N ARG A 40 10.28 9.24 4.51
CA ARG A 40 9.10 9.20 3.64
C ARG A 40 8.68 7.76 3.39
N CYS A 41 7.37 7.50 3.34
CA CYS A 41 6.86 6.21 2.92
C CYS A 41 7.07 6.03 1.40
N MET A 42 7.80 4.98 1.02
CA MET A 42 8.10 4.70 -0.39
C MET A 42 6.84 4.52 -1.24
N THR A 43 5.78 3.95 -0.68
CA THR A 43 4.49 3.79 -1.39
C THR A 43 3.90 5.14 -1.77
N THR A 44 3.96 6.10 -0.86
CA THR A 44 3.49 7.46 -1.08
C THR A 44 4.36 8.16 -2.12
N LEU A 45 5.67 8.10 -1.94
CA LEU A 45 6.64 8.71 -2.84
C LEU A 45 6.49 8.23 -4.30
N CYS A 46 6.28 6.93 -4.52
CA CYS A 46 6.05 6.39 -5.87
C CYS A 46 4.73 6.86 -6.48
N LYS A 47 3.68 7.07 -5.67
CA LYS A 47 2.40 7.61 -6.16
C LYS A 47 2.57 9.06 -6.59
N ASP A 48 3.23 9.86 -5.75
CA ASP A 48 3.48 11.28 -6.02
C ASP A 48 4.33 11.45 -7.29
N PHE A 49 5.34 10.60 -7.50
CA PHE A 49 6.10 10.58 -8.75
C PHE A 49 5.23 10.31 -9.99
N ASN A 50 4.32 9.35 -9.91
CA ASN A 50 3.41 9.05 -11.03
C ASN A 50 2.44 10.20 -11.32
N ILE A 51 2.08 11.01 -10.32
CA ILE A 51 1.21 12.18 -10.47
C ILE A 51 1.98 13.33 -11.11
N GLU A 52 3.20 13.61 -10.65
CA GLU A 52 4.02 14.73 -11.13
C GLU A 52 4.67 14.44 -12.49
N TYR A 53 4.97 13.18 -12.80
CA TYR A 53 5.63 12.75 -14.03
C TYR A 53 4.83 11.66 -14.75
N PRO A 54 3.62 11.97 -15.27
CA PRO A 54 2.74 10.98 -15.89
C PRO A 54 3.36 10.28 -17.10
N GLN A 55 4.23 10.95 -17.86
CA GLN A 55 5.00 10.38 -18.98
C GLN A 55 6.04 9.34 -18.54
N HIS A 56 6.34 9.29 -17.25
CA HIS A 56 7.27 8.35 -16.61
C HIS A 56 6.57 7.38 -15.67
N ALA A 57 5.23 7.36 -15.69
CA ALA A 57 4.44 6.55 -14.80
C ALA A 57 4.76 5.07 -14.94
N ALA A 58 4.91 4.39 -13.79
CA ALA A 58 5.24 2.98 -13.76
C ALA A 58 4.63 2.29 -12.54
N LYS A 59 4.68 0.95 -12.54
CA LYS A 59 4.31 0.16 -11.36
C LYS A 59 5.20 0.56 -10.18
N ARG A 60 4.61 0.62 -8.98
CA ARG A 60 5.29 0.98 -7.73
C ARG A 60 6.59 0.21 -7.51
N SER A 61 6.59 -1.10 -7.78
CA SER A 61 7.77 -1.95 -7.66
C SER A 61 8.91 -1.51 -8.57
N THR A 62 8.60 -1.14 -9.82
CA THR A 62 9.57 -0.63 -10.80
C THR A 62 10.22 0.65 -10.31
N ILE A 63 9.43 1.63 -9.87
CA ILE A 63 9.93 2.93 -9.40
C ILE A 63 10.82 2.72 -8.17
N ASN A 64 10.34 1.95 -7.18
CA ASN A 64 11.11 1.67 -5.97
C ASN A 64 12.45 0.98 -6.30
N SER A 65 12.44 -0.05 -7.13
CA SER A 65 13.68 -0.72 -7.56
C SER A 65 14.64 0.24 -8.23
N ARG A 66 14.15 1.14 -9.09
CA ARG A 66 14.99 2.13 -9.76
C ARG A 66 15.55 3.18 -8.81
N ILE A 67 14.76 3.68 -7.85
CA ILE A 67 15.24 4.55 -6.77
C ILE A 67 16.40 3.87 -6.03
N ARG A 68 16.26 2.58 -5.69
CA ARG A 68 17.31 1.83 -4.97
C ARG A 68 18.59 1.68 -5.79
N VAL A 69 18.47 1.44 -7.09
CA VAL A 69 19.64 1.34 -8.00
C VAL A 69 20.33 2.69 -8.13
N LEU A 70 19.56 3.74 -8.40
CA LEU A 70 20.04 5.10 -8.58
C LEU A 70 20.80 5.59 -7.34
N LEU A 71 20.21 5.44 -6.15
CA LEU A 71 20.89 5.83 -4.90
C LEU A 71 22.14 5.00 -4.61
N LYS A 72 22.19 3.73 -5.02
CA LYS A 72 23.39 2.89 -4.86
C LYS A 72 24.54 3.35 -5.76
N GLN A 73 24.21 3.93 -6.91
CA GLN A 73 25.15 4.41 -7.92
C GLN A 73 25.46 5.91 -7.81
N ILE A 74 24.82 6.63 -6.89
CA ILE A 74 24.96 8.08 -6.73
C ILE A 74 26.42 8.53 -6.70
N ASP A 75 26.80 9.52 -7.51
CA ASP A 75 28.11 10.14 -7.39
C ASP A 75 28.11 11.04 -6.16
N HIS A 76 28.59 10.49 -5.05
CA HIS A 76 28.72 11.22 -3.81
C HIS A 76 29.44 12.56 -4.00
N LYS A 77 30.41 12.70 -4.91
CA LYS A 77 31.17 13.94 -5.05
C LYS A 77 30.36 15.12 -5.59
N GLU A 78 29.31 14.83 -6.35
CA GLU A 78 28.46 15.85 -6.97
C GLU A 78 27.55 16.55 -5.96
N TYR A 79 27.18 15.84 -4.88
CA TYR A 79 26.27 16.33 -3.87
C TYR A 79 26.99 16.76 -2.59
N ASP A 80 26.48 17.83 -1.98
CA ASP A 80 26.87 18.25 -0.65
C ASP A 80 26.47 17.20 0.40
N VAL A 81 27.05 17.33 1.59
CA VAL A 81 26.89 16.37 2.68
C VAL A 81 25.44 16.28 3.13
N ASP A 82 24.72 17.39 3.15
CA ASP A 82 23.38 17.47 3.74
C ASP A 82 22.34 16.92 2.79
N THR A 83 22.47 17.20 1.50
CA THR A 83 21.69 16.56 0.44
C THR A 83 21.88 15.04 0.48
N LEU A 84 23.11 14.55 0.61
CA LEU A 84 23.37 13.11 0.74
C LEU A 84 22.72 12.54 2.01
N ALA A 85 22.86 13.22 3.16
CA ALA A 85 22.26 12.79 4.40
C ALA A 85 20.73 12.71 4.29
N ARG A 86 20.09 13.73 3.69
CA ARG A 86 18.64 13.78 3.42
C ARG A 86 18.20 12.64 2.53
N LEU A 87 18.84 12.43 1.38
CA LEU A 87 18.49 11.32 0.47
C LEU A 87 18.58 9.97 1.17
N MET A 88 19.68 9.72 1.90
CA MET A 88 19.91 8.42 2.54
C MET A 88 18.97 8.19 3.73
N PHE A 89 18.72 9.21 4.54
CA PHE A 89 17.81 9.13 5.68
C PHE A 89 16.35 9.06 5.24
N CYS A 90 15.90 9.99 4.40
CA CYS A 90 14.50 10.14 4.03
C CYS A 90 13.97 8.93 3.27
N LEU A 91 14.83 8.28 2.48
CA LEU A 91 14.49 7.10 1.67
C LEU A 91 14.88 5.78 2.34
N ALA A 92 15.35 5.84 3.58
CA ALA A 92 15.82 4.71 4.37
C ALA A 92 16.82 3.83 3.59
N GLN A 93 17.74 4.46 2.86
CA GLN A 93 18.71 3.77 2.00
C GLN A 93 19.82 3.15 2.83
N PRO A 94 20.03 1.82 2.77
CA PRO A 94 21.14 1.18 3.46
C PRO A 94 22.48 1.65 2.89
N LEU A 95 23.43 2.02 3.75
CA LEU A 95 24.77 2.46 3.37
C LEU A 95 25.72 1.25 3.15
N ILE A 96 25.29 0.31 2.31
CA ILE A 96 26.02 -0.94 2.05
C ILE A 96 26.65 -0.92 0.66
N GLY A 97 27.94 -1.26 0.59
CA GLY A 97 28.70 -1.41 -0.65
C GLY A 97 29.78 -0.34 -0.84
N LYS A 98 30.67 -0.54 -1.80
CA LYS A 98 31.89 0.28 -1.97
C LYS A 98 31.60 1.77 -2.20
N ASN A 99 30.57 2.11 -2.97
CA ASN A 99 30.21 3.51 -3.24
C ASN A 99 29.55 4.15 -2.02
N LEU A 100 28.54 3.49 -1.45
CA LEU A 100 27.84 3.98 -0.26
C LEU A 100 28.71 4.02 1.00
N GLY A 101 29.75 3.19 1.10
CA GLY A 101 30.75 3.29 2.16
C GLY A 101 31.54 4.60 2.09
N LYS A 102 31.70 5.20 0.90
CA LYS A 102 32.29 6.55 0.78
C LYS A 102 31.33 7.62 1.27
N VAL A 103 30.03 7.48 0.99
CA VAL A 103 28.97 8.35 1.54
C VAL A 103 28.99 8.26 3.07
N GLU A 104 28.95 7.06 3.62
CA GLU A 104 29.02 6.83 5.07
C GLU A 104 30.24 7.49 5.70
N ASN A 105 31.42 7.31 5.12
CA ASN A 105 32.66 7.93 5.61
C ASN A 105 32.60 9.47 5.56
N ARG A 106 31.99 10.06 4.53
CA ARG A 106 31.81 11.52 4.45
C ARG A 106 30.84 12.02 5.52
N LEU A 107 29.72 11.33 5.72
CA LEU A 107 28.76 11.66 6.77
C LEU A 107 29.38 11.55 8.17
N ARG A 108 30.14 10.49 8.45
CA ARG A 108 30.84 10.34 9.75
C ARG A 108 31.89 11.42 10.02
N LYS A 109 32.54 11.95 8.98
CA LYS A 109 33.54 13.02 9.11
C LYS A 109 32.93 14.39 9.34
N SER A 110 31.69 14.59 8.88
CA SER A 110 31.00 15.89 8.92
C SER A 110 29.99 15.99 10.06
N GLY A 111 29.58 14.87 10.66
CA GLY A 111 28.61 14.88 11.75
C GLY A 111 28.56 13.58 12.55
N ASN A 112 27.69 13.56 13.55
CA ASN A 112 27.42 12.39 14.37
C ASN A 112 26.42 11.47 13.66
N LEU A 113 26.93 10.38 13.09
CA LEU A 113 26.14 9.38 12.37
C LEU A 113 25.93 8.12 13.23
N ARG A 114 24.66 7.71 13.39
CA ARG A 114 24.30 6.39 13.94
C ARG A 114 23.46 5.62 12.93
N LEU A 115 23.78 4.33 12.80
CA LEU A 115 23.10 3.41 11.89
C LEU A 115 22.38 2.29 12.67
N ASP A 116 21.33 1.72 12.09
CA ASP A 116 20.70 0.49 12.57
C ASP A 116 21.44 -0.78 12.11
N ASP A 117 20.92 -1.95 12.49
CA ASP A 117 21.46 -3.26 12.12
C ASP A 117 21.49 -3.49 10.60
N LYS A 118 20.63 -2.80 9.86
CA LYS A 118 20.57 -2.85 8.38
C LYS A 118 21.40 -1.75 7.73
N LYS A 119 22.26 -1.07 8.50
CA LYS A 119 23.12 0.03 8.05
C LYS A 119 22.34 1.21 7.46
N ARG A 120 21.13 1.49 7.96
CA ARG A 120 20.34 2.67 7.61
C ARG A 120 20.52 3.75 8.66
N ILE A 121 20.48 5.02 8.25
CA ILE A 121 20.65 6.16 9.15
C ILE A 121 19.49 6.23 10.14
N ILE A 122 19.76 6.13 11.44
CA ILE A 122 18.76 6.35 12.51
C ILE A 122 18.94 7.68 13.23
N LEU A 123 20.16 8.21 13.18
CA LEU A 123 20.50 9.53 13.70
C LEU A 123 21.59 10.11 12.81
N TYR A 124 21.42 11.36 12.39
CA TYR A 124 22.48 12.16 11.82
C TYR A 124 22.36 13.59 12.35
N ARG A 125 23.47 14.17 12.77
CA ARG A 125 23.50 15.55 13.26
C ARG A 125 24.82 16.21 12.87
N ASN A 126 24.74 17.35 12.18
CA ASN A 126 25.84 18.29 12.00
C ASN A 126 25.35 19.70 12.39
N GLU A 127 26.03 20.74 11.91
CA GLU A 127 25.69 22.14 12.18
C GLU A 127 24.40 22.57 11.49
N GLU A 128 24.11 22.03 10.30
CA GLU A 128 22.99 22.47 9.45
C GLU A 128 21.73 21.60 9.61
N VAL A 129 21.90 20.28 9.79
CA VAL A 129 20.78 19.33 9.77
C VAL A 129 20.77 18.38 10.97
N HIS A 130 19.55 18.04 11.39
CA HIS A 130 19.30 17.06 12.44
C HIS A 130 18.21 16.07 12.02
N PHE A 131 18.60 14.81 11.85
CA PHE A 131 17.71 13.71 11.51
C PHE A 131 17.69 12.70 12.65
N LYS A 132 16.49 12.29 13.07
CA LYS A 132 16.29 11.26 14.08
C LYS A 132 15.05 10.44 13.76
N GLY A 133 15.21 9.12 13.63
CA GLY A 133 14.08 8.23 13.36
C GLY A 133 14.50 6.77 13.28
N VAL A 134 13.66 5.87 13.77
CA VAL A 134 13.92 4.42 13.69
C VAL A 134 13.14 3.83 12.52
N HIS A 135 13.80 3.05 11.67
CA HIS A 135 13.21 2.42 10.49
C HIS A 135 12.53 1.08 10.81
N THR A 136 11.62 1.06 11.77
CA THR A 136 10.80 -0.13 12.08
C THR A 136 9.59 -0.21 11.14
N GLY A 137 9.07 -1.43 10.93
CA GLY A 137 7.81 -1.61 10.18
C GLY A 137 6.64 -0.85 10.81
N ARG A 138 6.60 -0.76 12.14
CA ARG A 138 5.63 0.03 12.90
C ARG A 138 5.71 1.52 12.56
N ASN A 139 6.90 2.10 12.59
CA ASN A 139 7.07 3.52 12.29
C ASN A 139 6.70 3.83 10.83
N GLN A 140 6.92 2.88 9.91
CA GLN A 140 6.44 3.03 8.53
C GLN A 140 4.92 3.03 8.43
N GLN A 141 4.22 2.19 9.21
CA GLN A 141 2.76 2.15 9.23
C GLN A 141 2.16 3.40 9.88
N ILE A 142 2.68 3.81 11.05
CA ILE A 142 2.25 5.04 11.74
C ILE A 142 2.36 6.22 10.79
N ARG A 143 3.49 6.40 10.12
CA ARG A 143 3.67 7.50 9.18
C ARG A 143 2.81 7.40 7.94
N LEU A 144 2.55 6.19 7.44
CA LEU A 144 1.61 6.02 6.34
C LEU A 144 0.20 6.47 6.74
N ARG A 145 -0.19 6.26 8.01
CA ARG A 145 -1.46 6.72 8.57
C ARG A 145 -1.47 8.24 8.74
N GLU A 146 -0.43 8.80 9.35
CA GLU A 146 -0.29 10.26 9.53
C GLU A 146 -0.29 10.99 8.18
N GLU A 147 0.44 10.50 7.19
CA GLU A 147 0.49 11.08 5.85
C GLU A 147 -0.86 10.97 5.12
N ARG A 148 -1.61 9.88 5.33
CA ARG A 148 -2.97 9.75 4.80
C ARG A 148 -3.90 10.76 5.46
N ALA A 149 -3.90 10.84 6.79
CA ALA A 149 -4.71 11.79 7.54
C ALA A 149 -4.38 13.24 7.18
N ARG A 150 -3.10 13.57 7.00
CA ARG A 150 -2.64 14.87 6.53
C ARG A 150 -3.22 15.22 5.16
N ARG A 151 -3.14 14.31 4.20
CA ARG A 151 -3.71 14.51 2.85
C ARG A 151 -5.22 14.64 2.85
N GLU A 152 -5.91 13.85 3.67
CA GLU A 152 -7.36 13.94 3.83
C GLU A 152 -7.75 15.30 4.44
N SER A 153 -6.99 15.79 5.42
CA SER A 153 -7.19 17.13 5.99
C SER A 153 -6.92 18.22 4.96
N GLU A 154 -5.83 18.15 4.21
CA GLU A 154 -5.51 19.11 3.13
C GLU A 154 -6.57 19.09 2.01
N ALA A 155 -7.07 17.91 1.65
CA ALA A 155 -8.15 17.79 0.67
C ALA A 155 -9.47 18.33 1.19
N ARG A 156 -9.76 18.18 2.50
CA ARG A 156 -10.93 18.78 3.13
C ARG A 156 -10.83 20.30 3.13
N MET A 157 -9.70 20.86 3.56
CA MET A 157 -9.46 22.31 3.53
C MET A 157 -9.62 22.88 2.11
N ARG A 158 -9.09 22.21 1.08
CA ARG A 158 -9.26 22.63 -0.32
C ARG A 158 -10.71 22.60 -0.81
N ARG A 159 -11.54 21.70 -0.28
CA ARG A 159 -12.99 21.69 -0.60
C ARG A 159 -13.70 22.83 0.09
N GLU A 160 -13.43 23.02 1.38
CA GLU A 160 -13.99 24.14 2.15
C GLU A 160 -13.62 25.50 1.53
N GLU A 161 -12.38 25.66 1.04
CA GLU A 161 -11.93 26.85 0.32
C GLU A 161 -12.69 27.06 -1.00
N ALA A 162 -12.88 26.00 -1.79
CA ALA A 162 -13.65 26.08 -3.03
C ALA A 162 -15.14 26.39 -2.80
N ASP A 163 -15.73 25.86 -1.72
CA ASP A 163 -17.13 26.12 -1.35
C ASP A 163 -17.32 27.58 -0.89
N MET A 164 -16.34 28.16 -0.19
CA MET A 164 -16.35 29.58 0.19
C MET A 164 -16.19 30.52 -1.01
N GLU A 165 -15.33 30.18 -1.98
CA GLU A 165 -15.16 30.97 -3.20
C GLU A 165 -16.43 31.00 -4.06
N PHE A 166 -17.20 29.91 -4.09
CA PHE A 166 -18.46 29.84 -4.84
C PHE A 166 -19.62 30.54 -4.11
N GLY A 167 -19.64 30.52 -2.77
CA GLY A 167 -20.70 31.12 -1.96
C GLY A 167 -20.66 32.65 -1.85
N SER A 168 -19.54 33.31 -2.17
CA SER A 168 -19.44 34.78 -2.11
C SER A 168 -19.81 35.50 -3.42
N ASN A 169 -20.13 34.75 -4.48
CA ASN A 169 -20.53 35.28 -5.78
C ASN A 169 -22.04 35.13 -6.06
N GLU A 170 -22.86 34.84 -5.04
CA GLU A 170 -24.25 35.32 -5.04
C GLU A 170 -24.21 36.85 -4.88
N GLU A 171 -23.72 37.52 -5.93
CA GLU A 171 -24.09 38.87 -6.27
C GLU A 171 -25.62 38.87 -6.23
N GLU A 172 -26.13 39.54 -5.20
CA GLU A 172 -27.50 40.00 -5.03
C GLU A 172 -28.03 40.37 -6.42
N TYR A 173 -28.69 39.40 -7.06
CA TYR A 173 -29.34 39.60 -8.34
C TYR A 173 -30.52 40.49 -8.01
N ASP A 174 -30.26 41.80 -7.96
CA ASP A 174 -31.29 42.82 -7.86
C ASP A 174 -32.15 42.60 -9.10
N PRO A 175 -33.37 42.04 -8.94
CA PRO A 175 -34.21 41.74 -10.07
C PRO A 175 -34.63 43.07 -10.66
N MET A 176 -33.84 43.59 -11.60
CA MET A 176 -34.29 44.70 -12.43
C MET A 176 -35.61 44.25 -13.02
N GLU A 177 -36.67 44.97 -12.64
CA GLU A 177 -38.03 44.82 -13.13
C GLU A 177 -37.97 44.72 -14.65
N ALA A 178 -38.12 43.49 -15.15
CA ALA A 178 -38.25 43.25 -16.57
C ALA A 178 -39.67 43.69 -16.93
N ASP A 179 -39.75 44.89 -17.50
CA ASP A 179 -40.95 45.39 -18.18
C ASP A 179 -41.44 44.30 -19.15
N GLU A 180 -42.69 43.91 -18.94
CA GLU A 180 -43.45 42.96 -19.75
C GLU A 180 -43.78 43.60 -21.10
N ASP A 181 -42.92 43.42 -22.11
CA ASP A 181 -43.31 43.65 -23.50
C ASP A 181 -43.57 42.30 -24.19
N GLU A 182 -44.87 42.06 -24.44
CA GLU A 182 -45.41 41.04 -25.34
C GLU A 182 -44.72 41.12 -26.71
N VAL A 183 -44.07 40.04 -27.14
CA VAL A 183 -43.75 39.85 -28.56
C VAL A 183 -44.21 38.46 -28.99
N GLU A 184 -45.08 38.50 -29.99
CA GLU A 184 -45.82 37.40 -30.56
C GLU A 184 -44.94 36.36 -31.25
N ASP A 185 -45.48 35.14 -31.18
CA ASP A 185 -45.30 33.94 -31.98
C ASP A 185 -44.74 34.12 -33.40
N GLU A 186 -43.63 33.44 -33.71
CA GLU A 186 -43.37 32.98 -35.07
C GLU A 186 -42.61 31.64 -35.07
N THR A 187 -43.38 30.56 -35.18
CA THR A 187 -42.95 29.22 -35.57
C THR A 187 -42.11 29.21 -36.85
N LEU A 188 -40.85 28.78 -36.79
CA LEU A 188 -40.08 28.34 -37.96
C LEU A 188 -39.30 27.04 -37.72
N ALA A 189 -39.33 26.21 -38.76
CA ALA A 189 -39.00 24.80 -38.87
C ALA A 189 -37.52 24.41 -38.61
N PRO A 190 -37.22 23.12 -38.35
CA PRO A 190 -35.86 22.66 -38.12
C PRO A 190 -35.11 22.39 -39.44
N PRO A 191 -33.83 22.80 -39.56
CA PRO A 191 -33.00 22.39 -40.67
C PRO A 191 -32.27 21.07 -40.40
N SER A 192 -32.34 20.27 -41.45
CA SER A 192 -31.58 19.07 -41.79
C SER A 192 -30.05 19.26 -41.76
N THR A 193 -29.36 18.11 -41.64
CA THR A 193 -28.02 17.73 -42.18
C THR A 193 -26.72 18.16 -41.47
N GLY A 194 -25.95 17.16 -41.02
CA GLY A 194 -24.49 17.25 -40.85
C GLY A 194 -23.85 15.93 -40.33
N PRO A 195 -22.77 15.39 -40.93
CA PRO A 195 -22.51 13.94 -40.95
C PRO A 195 -21.47 13.43 -39.95
N SER A 196 -21.67 12.16 -39.57
CA SER A 196 -20.76 11.31 -38.81
C SER A 196 -19.43 11.06 -39.53
N THR A 197 -18.31 11.42 -38.89
CA THR A 197 -16.98 10.95 -39.28
C THR A 197 -16.59 9.75 -38.40
N SER A 198 -16.74 8.55 -38.97
CA SER A 198 -16.23 7.29 -38.43
C SER A 198 -14.86 7.02 -39.05
N THR A 199 -13.79 7.28 -38.30
CA THR A 199 -12.43 6.88 -38.68
C THR A 199 -12.09 5.56 -37.97
N ARG A 200 -12.36 4.46 -38.67
CA ARG A 200 -11.90 3.10 -38.36
C ARG A 200 -10.52 2.91 -38.95
N MET A 201 -9.47 2.92 -38.13
CA MET A 201 -8.14 2.41 -38.51
C MET A 201 -7.95 1.01 -37.94
N ALA A 202 -7.72 0.05 -38.84
CA ALA A 202 -7.26 -1.29 -38.54
C ALA A 202 -5.75 -1.30 -38.27
N PRO A 203 -5.22 -2.17 -37.41
CA PRO A 203 -3.83 -2.57 -37.45
C PRO A 203 -3.67 -3.90 -38.19
N VAL A 204 -2.96 -3.84 -39.32
CA VAL A 204 -2.35 -4.97 -40.04
C VAL A 204 -0.84 -4.95 -39.78
N GLY A 205 -0.23 -6.11 -39.58
CA GLY A 205 1.23 -6.32 -39.56
C GLY A 205 1.70 -6.94 -38.25
N GLN A 206 1.49 -8.25 -38.05
CA GLN A 206 2.43 -9.32 -38.39
C GLN A 206 3.76 -9.23 -37.63
N SER A 207 3.83 -10.14 -36.66
CA SER A 207 4.96 -10.53 -35.83
C SER A 207 5.80 -11.54 -36.60
N GLU A 208 7.08 -11.23 -36.81
CA GLU A 208 8.12 -12.23 -37.03
C GLU A 208 9.28 -11.93 -36.08
N HIS A 209 9.39 -12.73 -35.01
CA HIS A 209 10.63 -12.85 -34.26
C HIS A 209 11.07 -14.32 -34.27
N PRO A 210 12.33 -14.62 -34.61
CA PRO A 210 12.84 -15.97 -34.68
C PRO A 210 13.08 -16.56 -33.30
N VAL A 211 12.70 -17.83 -33.22
CA VAL A 211 12.96 -18.81 -32.17
C VAL A 211 14.46 -18.92 -31.92
N VAL A 212 14.89 -18.74 -30.67
CA VAL A 212 16.13 -19.32 -30.15
C VAL A 212 15.77 -20.16 -28.94
N HIS A 213 15.85 -21.48 -29.14
CA HIS A 213 15.90 -22.49 -28.10
C HIS A 213 17.01 -22.15 -27.10
N ASN A 214 16.69 -22.18 -25.81
CA ASN A 214 17.58 -22.77 -24.82
C ASN A 214 16.76 -23.41 -23.71
N GLN A 215 16.91 -24.72 -23.64
CA GLN A 215 16.40 -25.61 -22.61
C GLN A 215 17.11 -25.30 -21.29
N LEU A 216 16.35 -25.13 -20.22
CA LEU A 216 16.79 -25.60 -18.91
C LEU A 216 15.58 -26.12 -18.14
N LEU A 217 15.66 -27.40 -17.80
CA LEU A 217 14.69 -28.22 -17.12
C LEU A 217 14.68 -27.84 -15.63
N GLU A 218 13.57 -27.34 -15.10
CA GLU A 218 13.27 -27.46 -13.66
C GLU A 218 11.82 -27.93 -13.51
N ASP A 219 11.72 -29.12 -12.92
CA ASP A 219 10.54 -29.98 -12.79
C ASP A 219 9.66 -29.47 -11.64
N GLU A 220 8.80 -28.48 -11.91
CA GLU A 220 7.72 -28.10 -11.00
C GLU A 220 6.49 -28.96 -11.26
N ARG A 221 6.35 -30.04 -10.47
CA ARG A 221 5.09 -30.78 -10.34
C ARG A 221 4.01 -29.89 -9.76
N GLN A 222 3.27 -29.20 -10.62
CA GLN A 222 1.97 -28.63 -10.29
C GLN A 222 0.95 -29.77 -10.20
N VAL A 223 0.53 -30.08 -8.97
CA VAL A 223 -0.65 -30.92 -8.73
C VAL A 223 -1.88 -30.09 -9.09
N SER A 224 -2.36 -30.27 -10.32
CA SER A 224 -3.62 -29.71 -10.80
C SER A 224 -4.76 -30.56 -10.25
N LEU A 225 -5.50 -30.03 -9.26
CA LEU A 225 -6.75 -30.62 -8.78
C LEU A 225 -7.91 -30.10 -9.64
N THR A 226 -8.11 -30.73 -10.80
CA THR A 226 -9.36 -30.65 -11.55
C THR A 226 -10.20 -31.87 -11.20
N ALA A 227 -11.24 -31.69 -10.40
CA ALA A 227 -12.36 -32.62 -10.31
C ALA A 227 -13.59 -31.96 -10.99
N PRO A 228 -14.26 -32.64 -11.92
CA PRO A 228 -15.58 -32.24 -12.38
C PRO A 228 -16.62 -32.81 -11.42
N HIS A 229 -17.73 -32.11 -11.16
CA HIS A 229 -19.05 -32.75 -11.24
C HIS A 229 -20.22 -31.74 -11.20
N PRO A 230 -21.36 -32.10 -11.81
CA PRO A 230 -22.52 -31.25 -12.04
C PRO A 230 -23.54 -31.42 -10.92
N PHE A 231 -24.13 -30.31 -10.45
CA PHE A 231 -25.45 -30.33 -9.83
C PHE A 231 -26.24 -29.11 -10.27
N ALA A 232 -27.21 -29.37 -11.15
CA ALA A 232 -28.40 -28.55 -11.26
C ALA A 232 -29.27 -28.80 -10.03
N SER A 233 -29.63 -27.75 -9.27
CA SER A 233 -30.94 -27.69 -8.60
C SER A 233 -31.20 -26.35 -7.90
N LEU A 234 -32.40 -25.83 -8.18
CA LEU A 234 -33.25 -24.99 -7.33
C LEU A 234 -32.76 -23.58 -6.99
N VAL A 235 -33.31 -22.63 -7.75
CA VAL A 235 -33.32 -21.19 -7.51
C VAL A 235 -34.00 -20.89 -6.16
N PRO A 236 -33.28 -20.34 -5.16
CA PRO A 236 -33.91 -19.75 -4.00
C PRO A 236 -34.42 -18.35 -4.35
N VAL A 237 -35.65 -18.09 -3.94
CA VAL A 237 -36.29 -16.76 -3.94
C VAL A 237 -35.37 -15.76 -3.21
N PRO A 238 -35.09 -14.56 -3.77
CA PRO A 238 -34.21 -13.59 -3.14
C PRO A 238 -34.90 -13.01 -1.90
N LEU A 239 -34.59 -13.58 -0.74
CA LEU A 239 -34.84 -12.93 0.54
C LEU A 239 -33.94 -11.69 0.58
N GLU A 240 -34.54 -10.52 0.73
CA GLU A 240 -33.85 -9.24 0.94
C GLU A 240 -32.57 -9.44 1.79
N ASN A 241 -31.42 -9.08 1.20
CA ASN A 241 -30.12 -9.05 1.86
C ASN A 241 -30.11 -7.97 2.95
N GLN A 242 -30.87 -8.16 4.03
CA GLN A 242 -30.72 -7.34 5.23
C GLN A 242 -29.28 -7.50 5.70
N THR A 243 -28.52 -6.41 5.59
CA THR A 243 -27.12 -6.39 5.98
C THR A 243 -27.05 -6.59 7.49
N ARG A 244 -26.81 -7.83 7.93
CA ARG A 244 -26.71 -8.15 9.35
C ARG A 244 -25.57 -7.34 9.96
N THR A 245 -25.87 -6.65 11.05
CA THR A 245 -24.87 -5.91 11.82
C THR A 245 -24.55 -6.63 13.11
N PHE A 246 -23.30 -6.55 13.52
CA PHE A 246 -22.75 -7.25 14.67
C PHE A 246 -22.10 -6.26 15.64
N ASN A 247 -21.95 -6.68 16.89
CA ASN A 247 -21.33 -5.84 17.92
C ASN A 247 -19.80 -5.82 17.75
N TYR A 248 -19.25 -4.63 17.46
CA TYR A 248 -17.81 -4.41 17.28
C TYR A 248 -17.00 -4.77 18.54
N TYR A 249 -17.48 -4.34 19.71
CA TYR A 249 -16.86 -4.64 21.00
C TYR A 249 -16.75 -6.15 21.25
N SER A 250 -17.80 -6.92 20.93
CA SER A 250 -17.77 -8.38 21.06
C SER A 250 -16.68 -9.02 20.20
N LEU A 251 -16.52 -8.57 18.95
CA LEU A 251 -15.46 -9.08 18.07
C LEU A 251 -14.07 -8.78 18.63
N LEU A 252 -13.81 -7.53 19.00
CA LEU A 252 -12.52 -7.13 19.57
C LEU A 252 -12.19 -7.87 20.88
N LYS A 253 -13.18 -8.02 21.76
CA LYS A 253 -13.02 -8.76 23.02
C LYS A 253 -12.63 -10.22 22.78
N ASN A 254 -13.22 -10.88 21.77
CA ASN A 254 -12.84 -12.24 21.44
C ASN A 254 -11.41 -12.33 20.87
N ILE A 255 -10.98 -11.37 20.04
CA ILE A 255 -9.59 -11.29 19.55
C ILE A 255 -8.62 -11.07 20.72
N HIS A 256 -8.95 -10.16 21.63
CA HIS A 256 -8.15 -9.90 22.84
C HIS A 256 -8.00 -11.15 23.70
N ASN A 257 -9.10 -11.86 23.96
CA ASN A 257 -9.07 -13.09 24.76
C ASN A 257 -8.20 -14.18 24.13
N TYR A 258 -8.20 -14.30 22.80
CA TYR A 258 -7.32 -15.23 22.11
C TYR A 258 -5.85 -14.87 22.29
N ILE A 259 -5.52 -13.59 22.13
CA ILE A 259 -4.15 -13.08 22.36
C ILE A 259 -3.69 -13.31 23.81
N LEU A 260 -4.60 -13.25 24.78
CA LEU A 260 -4.28 -13.62 26.16
C LEU A 260 -3.93 -15.10 26.28
N VAL A 261 -4.73 -15.99 25.69
CA VAL A 261 -4.51 -17.45 25.72
C VAL A 261 -3.20 -17.87 25.05
N LEU A 262 -2.75 -17.13 24.03
CA LEU A 262 -1.48 -17.44 23.36
C LEU A 262 -0.25 -17.17 24.23
N GLU A 263 -0.35 -16.33 25.27
CA GLU A 263 0.74 -15.99 26.20
C GLU A 263 2.08 -15.61 25.55
N ASP A 264 2.08 -15.17 24.29
CA ASP A 264 3.30 -14.88 23.55
C ASP A 264 3.61 -13.37 23.57
N PRO A 265 4.83 -12.95 23.99
CA PRO A 265 5.21 -11.54 24.11
C PRO A 265 5.13 -10.75 22.81
N THR A 266 5.14 -11.41 21.65
CA THR A 266 5.03 -10.72 20.36
C THR A 266 3.69 -10.03 20.18
N PHE A 267 2.65 -10.42 20.93
CA PHE A 267 1.32 -9.80 20.86
C PHE A 267 1.09 -8.66 21.87
N GLU A 268 2.03 -8.32 22.77
CA GLU A 268 1.80 -7.30 23.81
C GLU A 268 1.35 -5.95 23.25
N LEU A 269 1.92 -5.56 22.11
CA LEU A 269 1.53 -4.32 21.45
C LEU A 269 0.09 -4.37 20.96
N LEU A 270 -0.28 -5.41 20.21
CA LEU A 270 -1.65 -5.58 19.70
C LEU A 270 -2.66 -5.70 20.85
N ARG A 271 -2.27 -6.37 21.94
CA ARG A 271 -3.08 -6.46 23.17
C ARG A 271 -3.37 -5.06 23.74
N THR A 272 -2.35 -4.22 23.86
CA THR A 272 -2.48 -2.85 24.35
C THR A 272 -3.40 -2.02 23.45
N GLU A 273 -3.19 -2.09 22.13
CA GLU A 273 -4.01 -1.36 21.15
C GLU A 273 -5.48 -1.78 21.19
N ILE A 274 -5.77 -3.08 21.34
CA ILE A 274 -7.17 -3.55 21.48
C ILE A 274 -7.79 -3.08 22.81
N VAL A 275 -7.04 -3.09 23.91
CA VAL A 275 -7.54 -2.60 25.22
C VAL A 275 -7.85 -1.10 25.15
N GLU A 276 -6.97 -0.29 24.55
CA GLU A 276 -7.19 1.13 24.32
C GLU A 276 -8.46 1.36 23.46
N GLU A 277 -8.63 0.59 22.39
CA GLU A 277 -9.80 0.67 21.52
C GLU A 277 -11.10 0.30 22.24
N LEU A 278 -11.08 -0.78 23.04
CA LEU A 278 -12.20 -1.22 23.87
C LEU A 278 -12.54 -0.21 24.98
N GLY A 279 -11.57 0.61 25.40
CA GLY A 279 -11.74 1.65 26.43
C GLY A 279 -12.34 2.97 25.92
N LYS A 280 -12.52 3.13 24.59
CA LYS A 280 -13.10 4.35 24.03
C LYS A 280 -14.59 4.50 24.41
N PRO A 281 -15.06 5.71 24.76
CA PRO A 281 -16.48 5.94 25.00
C PRO A 281 -17.29 5.62 23.75
N GLY A 282 -18.37 4.85 23.90
CA GLY A 282 -19.24 4.43 22.78
C GLY A 282 -18.74 3.20 21.99
N ALA A 283 -17.60 2.60 22.33
CA ALA A 283 -17.11 1.41 21.63
C ALA A 283 -18.09 0.22 21.69
N SER A 284 -18.90 0.12 22.75
CA SER A 284 -19.95 -0.88 22.92
C SER A 284 -21.12 -0.75 21.93
N ASP A 285 -21.33 0.47 21.43
CA ASP A 285 -22.49 0.82 20.61
C ASP A 285 -22.16 0.72 19.11
N LEU A 286 -20.87 0.67 18.77
CA LEU A 286 -20.39 0.49 17.40
C LEU A 286 -20.88 -0.83 16.80
N LYS A 287 -21.43 -0.71 15.58
CA LYS A 287 -21.91 -1.81 14.77
C LYS A 287 -21.00 -1.98 13.57
N ILE A 288 -20.73 -3.23 13.22
CA ILE A 288 -19.96 -3.62 12.03
C ILE A 288 -20.81 -4.53 11.16
N THR A 289 -20.69 -4.41 9.83
CA THR A 289 -21.44 -5.27 8.91
C THR A 289 -20.87 -6.69 8.88
N GLY A 290 -21.73 -7.69 8.67
CA GLY A 290 -21.30 -9.07 8.49
C GLY A 290 -20.30 -9.25 7.36
N THR A 291 -20.54 -8.57 6.25
CA THR A 291 -19.64 -8.58 5.08
C THR A 291 -18.24 -8.08 5.43
N GLN A 292 -18.12 -6.98 6.18
CA GLN A 292 -16.82 -6.45 6.58
C GLN A 292 -16.07 -7.43 7.50
N ILE A 293 -16.76 -8.08 8.44
CA ILE A 293 -16.15 -9.13 9.28
C ILE A 293 -15.67 -10.30 8.42
N ALA A 294 -16.53 -10.80 7.52
CA ALA A 294 -16.24 -11.95 6.67
C ALA A 294 -15.04 -11.69 5.75
N GLU A 295 -15.01 -10.55 5.06
CA GLU A 295 -13.92 -10.14 4.18
C GLU A 295 -12.60 -9.99 4.94
N THR A 296 -12.68 -9.36 6.12
CA THR A 296 -11.50 -9.13 6.95
C THR A 296 -10.94 -10.44 7.50
N LEU A 297 -11.79 -11.35 7.96
CA LEU A 297 -11.36 -12.67 8.40
C LEU A 297 -10.84 -13.51 7.24
N ALA A 298 -11.46 -13.46 6.07
CA ALA A 298 -10.96 -14.13 4.87
C ALA A 298 -9.54 -13.64 4.50
N TYR A 299 -9.27 -12.34 4.65
CA TYR A 299 -7.94 -11.77 4.48
C TYR A 299 -6.93 -12.35 5.49
N GLY A 300 -7.28 -12.38 6.77
CA GLY A 300 -6.46 -12.99 7.82
C GLY A 300 -6.20 -14.48 7.57
N ILE A 301 -7.23 -15.22 7.17
CA ILE A 301 -7.15 -16.64 6.81
C ILE A 301 -6.15 -16.88 5.70
N ARG A 302 -6.23 -16.09 4.63
CA ARG A 302 -5.29 -16.19 3.53
C ARG A 302 -3.85 -15.95 3.97
N ILE A 303 -3.60 -15.03 4.90
CA ILE A 303 -2.25 -14.80 5.44
C ILE A 303 -1.73 -16.07 6.11
N VAL A 304 -2.49 -16.66 7.03
CA VAL A 304 -1.98 -17.76 7.84
C VAL A 304 -1.87 -19.05 7.03
N VAL A 305 -2.85 -19.34 6.16
CA VAL A 305 -2.84 -20.50 5.25
C VAL A 305 -1.64 -20.44 4.30
N ASN A 306 -1.39 -19.29 3.66
CA ASN A 306 -0.27 -19.16 2.72
C ASN A 306 1.12 -19.24 3.39
N ASN A 307 1.18 -19.16 4.72
CA ASN A 307 2.43 -19.24 5.47
C ASN A 307 2.53 -20.53 6.31
N ALA A 308 1.57 -21.44 6.18
CA ALA A 308 1.58 -22.72 6.89
C ALA A 308 2.57 -23.70 6.24
N LYS A 309 3.32 -24.44 7.06
CA LYS A 309 4.29 -25.45 6.63
C LYS A 309 4.35 -26.61 7.64
N GLN A 310 4.66 -27.82 7.19
CA GLN A 310 4.80 -29.00 8.06
C GLN A 310 6.10 -28.98 8.89
N ASN A 311 7.19 -28.42 8.35
CA ASN A 311 8.52 -28.46 8.98
C ASN A 311 9.02 -27.06 9.35
N ILE A 312 8.35 -26.41 10.30
CA ILE A 312 8.78 -25.09 10.79
C ILE A 312 9.85 -25.27 11.87
N ASN A 313 10.88 -24.42 11.84
CA ASN A 313 11.91 -24.38 12.87
C ASN A 313 11.26 -24.19 14.27
N PRO A 314 11.47 -25.13 15.22
CA PRO A 314 10.94 -25.05 16.58
C PRO A 314 11.30 -23.76 17.31
N SER A 315 12.42 -23.12 16.97
CA SER A 315 12.85 -21.86 17.59
C SER A 315 11.87 -20.71 17.39
N SER A 316 10.93 -20.84 16.45
CA SER A 316 9.90 -19.83 16.15
C SER A 316 8.59 -20.02 16.91
N LYS A 317 8.54 -20.98 17.86
CA LYS A 317 7.35 -21.34 18.66
C LYS A 317 6.07 -21.45 17.80
N PRO A 318 6.07 -22.26 16.74
CA PRO A 318 4.97 -22.22 15.80
C PRO A 318 3.65 -22.73 16.43
N ILE A 319 2.52 -22.27 15.90
CA ILE A 319 1.17 -22.66 16.33
C ILE A 319 0.54 -23.54 15.26
N GLN A 320 -0.30 -24.51 15.65
CA GLN A 320 -1.00 -25.35 14.69
C GLN A 320 -2.02 -24.54 13.88
N LEU A 321 -2.03 -24.77 12.56
CA LEU A 321 -2.99 -24.12 11.65
C LEU A 321 -4.43 -24.48 12.02
N ILE A 322 -4.69 -25.75 12.31
CA ILE A 322 -6.03 -26.22 12.66
C ILE A 322 -6.56 -25.52 13.91
N GLU A 323 -5.74 -25.33 14.94
CA GLU A 323 -6.13 -24.59 16.16
C GLU A 323 -6.49 -23.14 15.85
N THR A 324 -5.69 -22.49 15.01
CA THR A 324 -5.95 -21.11 14.55
C THR A 324 -7.27 -21.01 13.77
N LEU A 325 -7.54 -21.94 12.86
CA LEU A 325 -8.79 -21.97 12.08
C LEU A 325 -10.01 -22.27 12.97
N ARG A 326 -9.87 -23.19 13.94
CA ARG A 326 -10.92 -23.46 14.93
C ARG A 326 -11.25 -22.23 15.76
N PHE A 327 -10.25 -21.46 16.17
CA PHE A 327 -10.46 -20.20 16.86
C PHE A 327 -11.27 -19.22 16.00
N TRP A 328 -10.93 -19.02 14.72
CA TRP A 328 -11.69 -18.10 13.87
C TRP A 328 -13.10 -18.57 13.55
N LYS A 329 -13.32 -19.89 13.45
CA LYS A 329 -14.68 -20.45 13.40
C LYS A 329 -15.45 -20.11 14.67
N LEU A 330 -14.85 -20.31 15.84
CA LEU A 330 -15.46 -19.96 17.13
C LEU A 330 -15.72 -18.45 17.24
N LEU A 331 -14.82 -17.61 16.73
CA LEU A 331 -14.97 -16.16 16.68
C LEU A 331 -16.24 -15.75 15.92
N LEU A 332 -16.45 -16.28 14.71
CA LEU A 332 -17.66 -16.03 13.92
C LEU A 332 -18.93 -16.45 14.67
N LEU A 333 -18.92 -17.65 15.26
CA LEU A 333 -20.06 -18.16 16.02
C LEU A 333 -20.37 -17.29 17.26
N ASN A 334 -19.34 -16.85 17.99
CA ASN A 334 -19.49 -15.98 19.16
C ASN A 334 -19.98 -14.58 18.81
N VAL A 335 -19.67 -14.10 17.61
CA VAL A 335 -20.17 -12.81 17.10
C VAL A 335 -21.64 -12.92 16.67
N GLY A 336 -22.11 -14.12 16.33
CA GLY A 336 -23.52 -14.40 16.00
C GLY A 336 -23.74 -14.87 14.57
N PHE A 337 -22.69 -15.25 13.84
CA PHE A 337 -22.86 -15.88 12.53
C PHE A 337 -23.49 -17.27 12.70
N PRO A 338 -24.50 -17.63 11.89
CA PRO A 338 -25.13 -18.93 12.00
C PRO A 338 -24.21 -20.04 11.45
N LYS A 339 -24.47 -21.29 11.83
CA LYS A 339 -23.60 -22.43 11.50
C LYS A 339 -23.51 -22.71 9.99
N ASP A 340 -24.58 -22.39 9.27
CA ASP A 340 -24.77 -22.53 7.83
C ASP A 340 -24.30 -21.30 7.04
N ASP A 341 -23.76 -20.27 7.69
CA ASP A 341 -23.15 -19.12 7.01
C ASP A 341 -21.99 -19.55 6.09
N GLU A 342 -21.86 -18.90 4.93
CA GLU A 342 -20.80 -19.19 3.95
C GLU A 342 -19.40 -19.06 4.57
N SER A 343 -19.17 -18.07 5.43
CA SER A 343 -17.87 -17.86 6.07
C SER A 343 -17.54 -18.98 7.06
N VAL A 344 -18.55 -19.42 7.83
CA VAL A 344 -18.41 -20.50 8.82
C VAL A 344 -18.20 -21.85 8.14
N THR A 345 -18.96 -22.13 7.08
CA THR A 345 -18.84 -23.36 6.28
C THR A 345 -17.50 -23.42 5.55
N LYS A 346 -17.03 -22.31 4.98
CA LYS A 346 -15.71 -22.21 4.35
C LYS A 346 -14.57 -22.52 5.31
N ILE A 347 -14.56 -21.95 6.53
CA ILE A 347 -13.56 -22.28 7.55
C ILE A 347 -13.66 -23.76 7.95
N THR A 348 -14.88 -24.31 8.01
CA THR A 348 -15.10 -25.73 8.31
C THR A 348 -14.51 -26.65 7.24
N SER A 349 -14.64 -26.30 5.96
CA SER A 349 -13.96 -27.01 4.87
C SER A 349 -12.45 -26.96 5.06
N LEU A 350 -11.88 -25.77 5.25
CA LEU A 350 -10.44 -25.61 5.45
C LEU A 350 -9.90 -26.45 6.62
N ILE A 351 -10.63 -26.55 7.74
CA ILE A 351 -10.25 -27.39 8.88
C ILE A 351 -10.18 -28.88 8.48
N SER A 352 -11.07 -29.33 7.60
CA SER A 352 -11.10 -30.72 7.11
C SER A 352 -10.02 -30.98 6.04
N ASP A 353 -9.67 -29.95 5.26
CA ASP A 353 -8.76 -30.05 4.12
C ASP A 353 -7.27 -30.02 4.52
N PHE A 354 -6.92 -29.39 5.65
CA PHE A 354 -5.52 -29.26 6.10
C PHE A 354 -5.05 -30.41 6.99
N SER A 355 -3.78 -30.79 6.81
CA SER A 355 -3.09 -31.75 7.69
C SER A 355 -2.93 -31.20 9.11
N PRO A 356 -3.10 -32.04 10.15
CA PRO A 356 -2.88 -31.66 11.55
C PRO A 356 -1.43 -31.26 11.86
N GLU A 357 -0.48 -31.62 11.00
CA GLU A 357 0.93 -31.28 11.14
C GLU A 357 1.28 -29.89 10.57
N MET A 358 0.31 -29.20 9.94
CA MET A 358 0.53 -27.85 9.41
C MET A 358 0.70 -26.85 10.56
N MET A 359 1.87 -26.21 10.60
CA MET A 359 2.25 -25.23 11.58
C MET A 359 2.35 -23.84 10.96
N ILE A 360 2.24 -22.78 11.77
CA ILE A 360 2.34 -21.38 11.34
C ILE A 360 3.30 -20.63 12.26
N PRO A 361 4.22 -19.79 11.73
CA PRO A 361 5.04 -18.94 12.58
C PRO A 361 4.17 -17.92 13.33
N VAL A 362 4.40 -17.73 14.63
CA VAL A 362 3.65 -16.77 15.47
C VAL A 362 3.65 -15.36 14.87
N ALA A 363 4.76 -14.92 14.29
CA ALA A 363 4.86 -13.62 13.63
C ALA A 363 3.83 -13.43 12.49
N LYS A 364 3.44 -14.51 11.82
CA LYS A 364 2.43 -14.50 10.74
C LYS A 364 1.01 -14.48 11.30
N LEU A 365 0.75 -15.20 12.39
CA LEU A 365 -0.51 -15.09 13.12
C LEU A 365 -0.70 -13.67 13.67
N ARG A 366 0.33 -13.10 14.28
CA ARG A 366 0.36 -11.70 14.73
C ARG A 366 -0.01 -10.75 13.61
N PHE A 367 0.66 -10.86 12.47
CA PHE A 367 0.37 -10.00 11.31
C PHE A 367 -1.07 -10.17 10.80
N ALA A 368 -1.63 -11.38 10.83
CA ALA A 368 -3.02 -11.62 10.46
C ALA A 368 -4.00 -10.96 11.44
N LEU A 369 -3.78 -11.08 12.75
CA LEU A 369 -4.63 -10.45 13.77
C LEU A 369 -4.52 -8.92 13.74
N GLU A 370 -3.31 -8.36 13.57
CA GLU A 370 -3.10 -6.91 13.36
C GLU A 370 -3.89 -6.42 12.14
N SER A 371 -3.84 -7.18 11.03
CA SER A 371 -4.59 -6.82 9.81
C SER A 371 -6.10 -6.90 10.01
N ILE A 372 -6.58 -7.89 10.78
CA ILE A 372 -8.00 -8.03 11.11
C ILE A 372 -8.47 -6.83 11.94
N PHE A 373 -7.72 -6.51 13.00
CA PHE A 373 -8.00 -5.37 13.86
C PHE A 373 -8.06 -4.06 13.08
N GLU A 374 -7.06 -3.79 12.24
CA GLU A 374 -6.97 -2.55 11.46
C GLU A 374 -8.06 -2.40 10.40
N ASN A 375 -8.53 -3.50 9.80
CA ASN A 375 -9.59 -3.46 8.77
C ASN A 375 -11.00 -3.37 9.37
N VAL A 376 -11.19 -3.91 10.58
CA VAL A 376 -12.48 -3.80 11.31
C VAL A 376 -12.63 -2.40 11.92
N ARG A 377 -11.52 -1.75 12.29
CA ARG A 377 -11.53 -0.39 12.85
C ARG A 377 -11.83 0.71 11.81
N GLN A 378 -11.52 0.46 10.54
CA GLN A 378 -11.85 1.36 9.42
C GLN A 378 -13.33 1.28 9.08
#